data_AF-A0A4Q7V341-F1
#
_entry.id   AF-A0A4Q7V341-F1
#
_cell.length_a   1.000
_cell.length_b   1.000
_cell.length_c   1.000
_cell.angle_alpha   90.00
_cell.angle_beta   90.00
_cell.angle_gamma   90.00
#
_symmetry.space_group_name_H-M   'P 1'
#
loop_
_entity.id
_entity.type
_entity.pdbx_description
1 polymer ?
#
loop_
_entity_poly.entity_id
_entity_poly.type
_entity_poly.pdbx_seq_one_letter_code
_entity_poly.pdbx_strand_id
1 'polypeptide(L)' 'MTAPVGFCPGCGTPLGDAGLVQEFWVADDRHFLCWCASCSLLSTVVLPAALISHEPEH' A
#
# COMPACT_ATOMS: atom_id res chain seq x y z
N MET A 1 -11.64 9.67 -9.74
CA MET A 1 -10.24 9.22 -9.83
C MET A 1 -10.04 8.23 -8.70
N THR A 2 -9.71 6.97 -8.99
CA THR A 2 -9.51 5.94 -7.96
C THR A 2 -8.12 6.13 -7.35
N ALA A 3 -8.01 6.14 -6.03
CA ALA A 3 -6.72 6.21 -5.35
C ALA A 3 -5.86 4.98 -5.72
N PRO A 4 -4.54 5.14 -5.96
CA PRO A 4 -3.67 4.05 -6.38
C PRO A 4 -3.54 2.93 -5.32
N VAL A 5 -3.84 3.24 -4.05
CA VAL A 5 -3.96 2.25 -2.96
C VAL A 5 -5.41 2.25 -2.48
N GLY A 6 -6.19 1.26 -2.93
CA GLY A 6 -7.62 1.13 -2.59
C GLY A 6 -7.93 0.06 -1.54
N PHE A 7 -7.01 -0.87 -1.31
CA PHE A 7 -7.19 -2.04 -0.45
C PHE A 7 -6.00 -2.20 0.49
N CYS A 8 -6.25 -2.71 1.70
CA CYS A 8 -5.22 -2.97 2.68
C CYS A 8 -4.27 -4.08 2.20
N PRO A 9 -2.93 -3.87 2.21
CA PRO A 9 -1.97 -4.91 1.80
C PRO A 9 -1.89 -6.08 2.78
N GLY A 10 -2.36 -5.91 4.03
CA GLY A 10 -2.37 -6.98 5.01
C GLY A 10 -3.59 -7.89 4.95
N CYS A 11 -4.80 -7.30 4.89
CA CYS A 11 -6.05 -8.06 5.01
C CYS A 11 -6.97 -7.98 3.78
N GLY A 12 -6.61 -7.21 2.75
CA GLY A 12 -7.39 -7.07 1.52
C GLY A 12 -8.69 -6.25 1.67
N THR A 13 -9.02 -5.76 2.86
CA THR A 13 -10.22 -4.94 3.08
C THR A 13 -10.10 -3.59 2.35
N PRO A 14 -11.18 -3.09 1.71
CA PRO A 14 -11.20 -1.74 1.14
C PRO A 14 -10.84 -0.69 2.19
N LEU A 15 -9.98 0.27 1.86
CA LEU A 15 -9.59 1.32 2.82
C LEU A 15 -10.70 2.36 3.01
N GLY A 16 -11.40 2.74 1.96
CA GLY A 16 -12.56 3.65 2.03
C GLY A 16 -12.32 4.89 2.88
N ASP A 17 -13.36 5.37 3.58
CA ASP A 17 -13.30 6.54 4.47
C ASP A 17 -12.74 6.22 5.87
N ALA A 18 -12.64 4.93 6.23
CA ALA A 18 -12.17 4.48 7.54
C ALA A 18 -10.66 4.22 7.58
N GLY A 19 -10.00 4.12 6.43
CA GLY A 19 -8.55 4.01 6.29
C GLY A 19 -7.90 5.36 5.99
N LEU A 20 -6.56 5.39 6.07
CA LEU A 20 -5.77 6.53 5.63
C LEU A 20 -4.85 6.10 4.49
N VAL A 21 -4.82 6.89 3.43
CA VAL A 21 -3.82 6.79 2.36
C VAL A 21 -3.26 8.19 2.13
N GLN A 22 -1.97 8.36 2.41
CA GLN A 22 -1.25 9.61 2.14
C GLN A 22 -0.08 9.34 1.21
N GLU A 23 -0.08 10.03 0.07
CA GLU A 23 1.09 10.06 -0.81
C GLU A 23 2.22 10.86 -0.16
N PHE A 24 3.45 10.37 -0.31
CA PHE A 24 4.67 11.10 0.03
C PHE A 24 5.81 10.71 -0.91
N TRP A 25 6.88 11.50 -0.90
CA TRP A 25 7.99 11.35 -1.83
C TRP A 25 9.30 11.09 -1.08
N VAL A 26 10.12 10.20 -1.62
CA VAL A 26 11.48 9.91 -1.16
C VAL A 26 12.40 10.05 -2.37
N ALA A 27 13.12 11.17 -2.46
CA ALA A 27 13.83 11.56 -3.69
C ALA A 27 12.86 11.54 -4.89
N ASP A 28 13.17 10.77 -5.94
CA ASP A 28 12.34 10.64 -7.15
C ASP A 28 11.23 9.57 -7.01
N ASP A 29 11.19 8.85 -5.88
CA ASP A 29 10.25 7.75 -5.67
C ASP A 29 8.96 8.23 -4.99
N ARG A 30 7.82 7.77 -5.53
CA ARG A 30 6.48 8.04 -5.00
C ARG A 30 6.00 6.88 -4.14
N HIS A 31 5.75 7.16 -2.86
CA HIS A 31 5.34 6.20 -1.84
C HIS A 31 3.95 6.55 -1.27
N PHE A 32 3.32 5.59 -0.58
CA PHE A 32 2.04 5.79 0.10
C PHE A 32 2.09 5.26 1.53
N LEU A 33 1.79 6.13 2.50
CA LEU A 33 1.52 5.71 3.87
C LEU A 33 0.08 5.20 3.92
N CYS A 34 -0.09 3.93 4.28
CA CYS A 34 -1.37 3.24 4.36
C CYS A 34 -1.65 2.81 5.79
N TRP A 35 -2.81 3.18 6.34
CA TRP A 35 -3.34 2.64 7.59
C TRP A 35 -4.73 2.02 7.37
N CYS A 36 -4.94 0.83 7.94
CA CYS A 36 -6.20 0.10 7.84
C CYS A 36 -6.93 0.00 9.19
N ALA A 37 -8.16 0.51 9.27
CA ALA A 37 -9.00 0.36 10.46
C ALA A 37 -9.43 -1.09 10.76
N SER A 38 -9.45 -1.97 9.76
CA SER A 38 -9.94 -3.36 9.95
C SER A 38 -8.90 -4.25 10.62
N CYS A 39 -7.64 -4.21 10.19
CA CYS A 39 -6.57 -5.04 10.75
C CYS A 39 -5.51 -4.25 11.53
N SER A 40 -5.68 -2.92 11.65
CA SER A 40 -4.75 -2.00 12.30
C SER A 40 -3.34 -1.94 11.68
N LEU A 41 -3.14 -2.51 10.49
CA LEU A 41 -1.86 -2.44 9.79
C LEU A 41 -1.53 -0.99 9.43
N LEU A 42 -0.33 -0.57 9.81
CA LEU A 42 0.33 0.63 9.30
C LEU A 42 1.50 0.18 8.41
N SER A 43 1.50 0.58 7.14
CA SER A 43 2.51 0.15 6.18
C SER A 43 2.84 1.24 5.18
N THR A 44 4.07 1.23 4.66
CA THR A 44 4.41 1.97 3.45
C THR A 44 4.18 1.07 2.24
N VAL A 45 3.39 1.54 1.28
CA VAL A 45 3.21 0.90 -0.03
C VAL A 45 4.13 1.60 -1.02
N VAL A 46 5.04 0.82 -1.61
CA VAL A 46 5.96 1.27 -2.67
C VAL A 46 5.47 0.68 -3.99
N LEU A 47 5.34 1.51 -5.01
CA LEU A 47 4.94 1.10 -6.36
C LEU A 47 6.16 1.19 -7.29
N PRO A 48 7.02 0.16 -7.36
CA PRO A 48 8.21 0.20 -8.20
C PRO A 48 7.82 0.16 -9.68
N ALA A 49 8.69 0.69 -10.54
CA ALA A 49 8.51 0.61 -12.00
C ALA A 49 8.54 -0.83 -12.52
N ALA A 50 9.24 -1.73 -11.83
CA ALA A 50 9.27 -3.16 -12.09
C ALA A 50 9.41 -3.94 -10.78
N LEU A 51 8.70 -5.07 -10.68
CA LEU A 51 8.84 -6.02 -9.57
C LEU A 51 9.48 -7.30 -10.11
N ILE A 52 10.65 -7.65 -9.58
CA ILE A 52 11.25 -8.97 -9.78
C ILE A 52 10.98 -9.76 -8.50
N SER A 53 10.32 -10.91 -8.64
CA SER A 53 10.01 -11.81 -7.52
C SER A 53 10.30 -13.25 -7.91
N HIS A 54 10.47 -14.10 -6.90
CA HIS A 54 10.65 -15.54 -7.05
C HIS A 54 9.60 -16.23 -6.20
N GLU A 55 9.12 -17.39 -6.66
CA GLU A 55 8.33 -18.28 -5.82
C GLU A 55 9.23 -18.85 -4.72
N PRO A 56 8.77 -18.95 -3.45
CA PRO A 56 9.55 -19.58 -2.41
C PRO A 56 9.88 -21.03 -2.81
N GLU A 57 11.13 -21.45 -2.58
CA GLU A 57 11.42 -22.89 -2.55
C GLU A 57 10.69 -23.54 -1.38
N HIS A 58 9.88 -24.56 -1.69
CA HIS A 58 8.93 -25.23 -0.80
C HIS A 58 9.50 -25.65 0.57
#